data_AF-A0AAV2DTF2-F1
#
_entry.id   AF-A0AAV2DTF2-F1
#
_cell.length_a   1.000
_cell.length_b   1.000
_cell.length_c   1.000
_cell.angle_alpha   90.00
_cell.angle_beta   90.00
_cell.angle_gamma   90.00
#
_symmetry.space_group_name_H-M   'P 1'
#
loop_
_entity.id
_entity.type
_entity.pdbx_description
1 polymer ?
#
loop_
_entity_poly.entity_id
_entity_poly.type
_entity_poly.pdbx_seq_one_letter_code
_entity_poly.pdbx_strand_id
1 'polypeptide(L)'
;MGIVAAIGVLLPFPFYYFLWTNPQAWVNLCGRSRDPSKVMAQVSHFLKLLQFISLYSVSSSLSWPPPFYFWPLFGFGQFLNFRVYQLLGEAGTYYGVRFGKIIPWVTQFPFGVIRDPQYVGSVMSLVACLAWFPFQYILLWCLGYLFISFVESKEDPATRAKPLA
;
A
#
# COMPACT_ATOMS: atom_id res chain seq x y z
N MET A 1 -16.86 6.20 -18.03
CA MET A 1 -16.66 5.17 -16.98
C MET A 1 -15.19 4.76 -16.81
N GLY A 2 -14.46 4.41 -17.88
CA GLY A 2 -13.10 3.90 -17.73
C GLY A 2 -12.04 4.87 -17.14
N ILE A 3 -12.01 6.14 -17.56
CA ILE A 3 -11.04 7.12 -17.03
C ILE A 3 -11.28 7.40 -15.54
N VAL A 4 -12.54 7.50 -15.11
CA VAL A 4 -12.89 7.72 -13.69
C VAL A 4 -12.41 6.55 -12.83
N ALA A 5 -12.61 5.31 -13.31
CA ALA A 5 -12.08 4.13 -12.63
C ALA A 5 -10.54 4.12 -12.57
N ALA A 6 -9.85 4.56 -13.64
CA ALA A 6 -8.39 4.67 -13.65
C ALA A 6 -7.88 5.71 -12.63
N ILE A 7 -8.51 6.88 -12.55
CA ILE A 7 -8.21 7.91 -11.55
C ILE A 7 -8.41 7.34 -10.14
N GLY A 8 -9.54 6.67 -9.91
CA GLY A 8 -9.84 6.05 -8.63
C GLY A 8 -8.87 4.93 -8.23
N VAL A 9 -8.44 4.11 -9.20
CA VAL A 9 -7.39 3.10 -9.01
C VAL A 9 -6.04 3.74 -8.68
N LEU A 10 -5.74 4.93 -9.17
CA LEU A 10 -4.48 5.61 -8.85
C LEU A 10 -4.52 6.47 -7.57
N LEU A 11 -5.70 6.72 -7.03
CA LEU A 11 -5.95 7.71 -5.99
C LEU A 11 -5.00 7.64 -4.76
N PRO A 12 -4.62 6.46 -4.23
CA PRO A 12 -3.74 6.42 -3.05
C PRO A 12 -2.29 6.79 -3.34
N PHE A 13 -1.80 6.63 -4.57
CA PHE A 13 -0.36 6.78 -4.86
C PHE A 13 0.13 8.23 -4.77
N PRO A 14 -0.61 9.26 -5.25
CA PRO A 14 -0.24 10.66 -5.01
C PRO A 14 -0.16 10.99 -3.52
N PHE A 15 -1.05 10.42 -2.70
CA PHE A 15 -1.02 10.60 -1.25
C PHE A 15 0.24 9.98 -0.65
N TYR A 16 0.54 8.72 -0.97
CA TYR A 16 1.77 8.06 -0.49
C TYR A 16 3.03 8.81 -0.94
N TYR A 17 3.09 9.24 -2.19
CA TYR A 17 4.19 10.04 -2.71
C TYR A 17 4.36 11.37 -1.95
N PHE A 18 3.27 12.09 -1.67
CA PHE A 18 3.32 13.32 -0.87
C PHE A 18 3.84 13.06 0.54
N LEU A 19 3.35 12.02 1.21
CA LEU A 19 3.81 11.68 2.57
C LEU A 19 5.28 11.28 2.61
N TRP A 20 5.75 10.56 1.59
CA TRP A 20 7.14 10.15 1.48
C TRP A 20 8.07 11.34 1.23
N THR A 21 7.69 12.24 0.33
CA THR A 21 8.52 13.39 -0.10
C THR A 21 8.45 14.59 0.85
N ASN A 22 7.30 14.79 1.52
CA ASN A 22 7.06 15.92 2.41
C ASN A 22 6.60 15.47 3.81
N PRO A 23 7.36 14.59 4.50
CA PRO A 23 6.91 14.00 5.75
C PRO A 23 6.72 15.04 6.86
N GLN A 24 7.53 16.12 6.89
CA GLN A 24 7.38 17.18 7.88
C GLN A 24 6.06 17.94 7.72
N ALA A 25 5.64 18.21 6.48
CA ALA A 25 4.36 18.87 6.21
C ALA A 25 3.20 18.03 6.75
N TRP A 26 3.26 16.70 6.56
CA TRP A 26 2.27 15.78 7.11
C TRP A 26 2.26 15.75 8.65
N VAL A 27 3.43 15.66 9.27
CA VAL A 27 3.56 15.70 10.73
C VAL A 27 2.98 17.00 11.30
N ASN A 28 3.26 18.13 10.65
CA ASN A 28 2.71 19.43 11.04
C ASN A 28 1.18 19.48 10.89
N LEU A 29 0.62 18.91 9.81
CA LEU A 29 -0.83 18.81 9.59
C LEU A 29 -1.53 17.92 10.62
N CYS A 30 -0.88 16.83 11.05
CA CYS A 30 -1.39 15.97 12.12
C CYS A 30 -1.40 16.72 13.46
N GLY A 31 -0.43 17.60 13.69
CA GLY A 31 -0.27 18.34 14.94
C GLY A 31 0.27 17.45 16.07
N ARG A 32 0.30 17.98 17.30
CA ARG A 32 0.92 17.32 18.45
C ARG A 32 0.12 16.17 19.05
N SER A 33 -1.21 16.18 18.91
CA SER A 33 -2.10 15.25 19.62
C SER A 33 -2.38 13.95 18.88
N ARG A 34 -2.03 13.87 17.58
CA ARG A 34 -2.40 12.75 16.71
C ARG A 34 -1.15 12.06 16.18
N ASP A 35 -1.17 10.74 16.24
CA ASP A 35 -0.09 9.92 15.69
C ASP A 35 -0.12 9.97 14.14
N PRO A 36 0.94 10.46 13.46
CA PRO A 36 0.93 10.62 12.01
C PRO A 36 0.77 9.30 11.23
N SER A 37 1.27 8.18 11.76
CA SER A 37 1.08 6.85 11.15
C SER A 37 -0.38 6.39 11.29
N LYS A 38 -1.01 6.63 12.44
CA LYS A 38 -2.43 6.30 12.66
C LYS A 38 -3.33 7.07 11.71
N VAL A 39 -3.11 8.38 11.58
CA VAL A 39 -3.88 9.24 10.67
C VAL A 39 -3.65 8.80 9.22
N MET A 40 -2.39 8.52 8.84
CA MET A 40 -2.08 7.97 7.52
C MET A 40 -2.83 6.65 7.29
N ALA A 41 -2.87 5.74 8.27
CA ALA A 41 -3.57 4.47 8.15
C ALA A 41 -5.07 4.68 7.89
N GLN A 42 -5.72 5.57 8.65
CA GLN A 42 -7.14 5.89 8.47
C GLN A 42 -7.43 6.46 7.08
N VAL A 43 -6.65 7.45 6.64
CA VAL A 43 -6.79 8.02 5.29
C VAL A 43 -6.52 6.96 4.23
N SER A 44 -5.49 6.13 4.42
CA SER A 44 -5.15 5.04 3.49
C SER A 44 -6.26 4.02 3.36
N HIS A 45 -6.93 3.62 4.45
CA HIS A 45 -8.09 2.72 4.39
C HIS A 45 -9.25 3.34 3.64
N PHE A 46 -9.53 4.63 3.86
CA PHE A 46 -10.56 5.35 3.12
C PHE A 46 -10.23 5.43 1.62
N LEU A 47 -9.00 5.81 1.26
CA LEU A 47 -8.57 5.83 -0.14
C LEU A 47 -8.57 4.43 -0.76
N LYS A 48 -8.23 3.39 0.00
CA LYS A 48 -8.28 1.98 -0.44
C LYS A 48 -9.71 1.53 -0.70
N LEU A 49 -10.67 1.93 0.13
CA LEU A 49 -12.09 1.68 -0.11
C LEU A 49 -12.55 2.31 -1.42
N LEU A 50 -12.22 3.59 -1.66
CA LEU A 50 -12.51 4.26 -2.93
C LEU A 50 -11.80 3.60 -4.12
N GLN A 51 -10.57 3.13 -3.94
CA GLN A 51 -9.81 2.38 -4.93
C GLN A 51 -10.53 1.07 -5.30
N PHE A 52 -11.04 0.33 -4.32
CA PHE A 52 -11.82 -0.90 -4.56
C PHE A 52 -13.17 -0.61 -5.23
N ILE A 53 -13.90 0.42 -4.81
CA ILE A 53 -15.16 0.83 -5.45
C ILE A 53 -14.92 1.18 -6.92
N SER A 54 -13.83 1.87 -7.20
CA SER A 54 -13.44 2.26 -8.57
C SER A 54 -13.15 1.06 -9.45
N LEU A 55 -12.37 0.09 -8.93
CA LEU A 55 -12.09 -1.16 -9.64
C LEU A 55 -13.37 -2.00 -9.85
N TYR A 56 -14.23 -2.07 -8.84
CA TYR A 56 -15.48 -2.81 -8.90
C TYR A 56 -16.45 -2.25 -9.94
N SER A 57 -16.46 -0.92 -10.12
CA SER A 57 -17.31 -0.24 -11.11
C SER A 57 -17.06 -0.66 -12.58
N VAL A 58 -15.92 -1.30 -12.85
CA VAL A 58 -15.51 -1.79 -14.18
C VAL A 58 -15.38 -3.32 -14.23
N SER A 59 -15.92 -4.04 -13.23
CA SER A 59 -15.88 -5.51 -13.19
C SER A 59 -16.70 -6.14 -14.33
N SER A 60 -16.22 -7.29 -14.84
CA SER A 60 -16.73 -7.93 -16.07
C SER A 60 -17.65 -9.13 -15.82
N SER A 61 -18.30 -9.17 -14.65
CA SER A 61 -19.02 -10.31 -14.00
C SER A 61 -18.15 -11.16 -13.06
N LEU A 62 -18.70 -11.44 -11.88
CA LEU A 62 -18.06 -12.28 -10.86
C LEU A 62 -18.42 -13.75 -11.11
N SER A 63 -17.53 -14.48 -11.77
CA SER A 63 -17.69 -15.92 -11.96
C SER A 63 -17.41 -16.69 -10.67
N TRP A 64 -18.20 -17.74 -10.42
CA TRP A 64 -18.01 -18.70 -9.34
C TRP A 64 -18.08 -20.13 -9.89
N PRO A 65 -17.13 -21.02 -9.53
CA PRO A 65 -15.99 -20.81 -8.65
C PRO A 65 -14.87 -19.95 -9.29
N PRO A 66 -13.98 -19.33 -8.48
CA PRO A 66 -12.79 -18.68 -9.00
C PRO A 66 -11.87 -19.66 -9.74
N PRO A 67 -11.02 -19.17 -10.66
CA PRO A 67 -9.98 -19.99 -11.29
C PRO A 67 -9.03 -20.62 -10.26
N PHE A 68 -8.48 -21.80 -10.56
CA PHE A 68 -7.58 -22.50 -9.63
C PHE A 68 -6.36 -21.68 -9.19
N TYR A 69 -5.82 -20.83 -10.06
CA TYR A 69 -4.67 -19.96 -9.72
C TYR A 69 -5.02 -18.89 -8.68
N PHE A 70 -6.30 -18.56 -8.48
CA PHE A 70 -6.73 -17.54 -7.54
C PHE A 70 -6.30 -17.90 -6.11
N TRP A 71 -6.58 -19.13 -5.68
CA TRP A 71 -6.34 -19.58 -4.31
C TRP A 71 -4.89 -19.45 -3.84
N PRO A 72 -3.88 -20.01 -4.55
CA PRO A 72 -2.49 -19.88 -4.12
C PRO A 72 -1.99 -18.44 -4.22
N LEU A 73 -2.34 -17.69 -5.27
CA LEU A 73 -1.87 -16.32 -5.45
C LEU A 73 -2.46 -15.36 -4.41
N PHE A 74 -3.78 -15.39 -4.24
CA PHE A 74 -4.46 -14.54 -3.28
C PHE A 74 -4.11 -14.95 -1.85
N GLY A 75 -4.16 -16.26 -1.54
CA GLY A 75 -3.84 -16.78 -0.22
C GLY A 75 -2.42 -16.43 0.23
N PHE A 76 -1.43 -16.69 -0.62
CA PHE A 76 -0.04 -16.35 -0.29
C PHE A 76 0.20 -14.83 -0.26
N GLY A 77 -0.43 -14.09 -1.18
CA GLY A 77 -0.35 -12.63 -1.19
C GLY A 77 -0.91 -11.97 0.08
N GLN A 78 -2.05 -12.45 0.56
CA GLN A 78 -2.63 -12.00 1.84
C GLN A 78 -1.80 -12.45 3.03
N PHE A 79 -1.26 -13.67 3.01
CA PHE A 79 -0.35 -14.15 4.05
C PHE A 79 0.88 -13.23 4.20
N LEU A 80 1.53 -12.83 3.10
CA LEU A 80 2.65 -11.88 3.13
C LEU A 80 2.25 -10.54 3.76
N ASN A 81 1.13 -9.96 3.34
CA ASN A 81 0.64 -8.68 3.88
C ASN A 81 0.32 -8.77 5.38
N PHE A 82 -0.34 -9.86 5.81
CA PHE A 82 -0.64 -10.11 7.21
C PHE A 82 0.64 -10.24 8.04
N ARG A 83 1.63 -11.00 7.56
CA ARG A 83 2.91 -11.17 8.23
C ARG A 83 3.69 -9.87 8.34
N VAL A 84 3.68 -9.02 7.31
CA VAL A 84 4.26 -7.68 7.37
C VAL A 84 3.63 -6.86 8.50
N TYR A 85 2.29 -6.80 8.53
CA TYR A 85 1.58 -6.03 9.55
C TYR A 85 1.80 -6.59 10.97
N GLN A 86 1.86 -7.92 11.12
CA GLN A 86 2.16 -8.57 12.40
C GLN A 86 3.56 -8.19 12.93
N LEU A 87 4.54 -8.05 12.04
CA LEU A 87 5.94 -7.79 12.40
C LEU A 87 6.27 -6.31 12.60
N LEU A 88 5.76 -5.45 11.72
CA LEU A 88 6.04 -4.01 11.73
C LEU A 88 5.01 -3.20 12.51
N GLY A 89 3.82 -3.76 12.71
CA GLY A 89 2.66 -3.05 13.22
C GLY A 89 2.23 -1.92 12.30
N GLU A 90 1.30 -1.11 12.81
CA GLU A 90 0.78 0.05 12.08
C GLU A 90 1.88 1.10 11.82
N ALA A 91 2.71 1.40 12.83
CA ALA A 91 3.74 2.42 12.69
C ALA A 91 4.81 2.06 11.65
N GLY A 92 5.28 0.81 11.61
CA GLY A 92 6.25 0.40 10.60
C GLY A 92 5.65 0.27 9.20
N THR A 93 4.35 -0.05 9.11
CA THR A 93 3.65 -0.15 7.81
C THR A 93 3.29 1.23 7.23
N TYR A 94 2.92 2.19 8.08
CA TYR A 94 2.47 3.52 7.68
C TYR A 94 3.52 4.58 8.01
N TYR A 95 4.68 4.45 7.38
CA TYR A 95 5.75 5.46 7.29
C TYR A 95 6.26 6.00 8.63
N GLY A 96 6.15 5.25 9.73
CA GLY A 96 6.60 5.69 11.04
C GLY A 96 8.04 6.20 11.05
N VAL A 97 8.94 5.53 10.34
CA VAL A 97 10.34 5.96 10.15
C VAL A 97 10.43 7.34 9.49
N ARG A 98 9.63 7.60 8.45
CA ARG A 98 9.58 8.92 7.78
C ARG A 98 9.03 10.00 8.71
N PHE A 99 8.15 9.64 9.63
CA PHE A 99 7.57 10.56 10.61
C PHE A 99 8.40 10.70 11.90
N GLY A 100 9.64 10.20 11.90
CA GLY A 100 10.58 10.38 13.01
C GLY A 100 10.47 9.34 14.13
N LYS A 101 9.72 8.25 13.92
CA LYS A 101 9.66 7.13 14.87
C LYS A 101 10.84 6.19 14.70
N ILE A 102 11.26 5.59 15.81
CA ILE A 102 12.24 4.50 15.81
C ILE A 102 11.46 3.20 15.62
N ILE A 103 11.63 2.57 14.45
CA ILE A 103 11.02 1.26 14.14
C ILE A 103 12.13 0.21 14.11
N PRO A 104 11.99 -0.92 14.84
CA PRO A 104 12.99 -1.98 14.82
C PRO A 104 13.18 -2.57 13.43
N TRP A 105 14.42 -2.88 13.07
CA TRP A 105 14.72 -3.62 11.85
C TRP A 105 14.31 -5.09 12.02
N VAL A 106 13.55 -5.62 11.06
CA VAL A 106 13.03 -6.99 11.12
C VAL A 106 13.65 -7.83 10.01
N THR A 107 14.19 -9.00 10.36
CA THR A 107 14.78 -9.97 9.41
C THR A 107 13.98 -11.26 9.31
N GLN A 108 12.96 -11.44 10.16
CA GLN A 108 12.07 -12.60 10.13
C GLN A 108 11.33 -12.66 8.80
N PHE A 109 10.95 -13.87 8.37
CA PHE A 109 10.16 -14.04 7.15
C PHE A 109 8.87 -13.19 7.24
N PRO A 110 8.58 -12.35 6.21
CA PRO A 110 9.17 -12.39 4.86
C PRO A 110 10.38 -11.48 4.56
N PHE A 111 10.78 -10.57 5.45
CA PHE A 111 11.80 -9.54 5.18
C PHE A 111 13.22 -10.09 4.93
N GLY A 112 13.58 -11.24 5.50
CA GLY A 112 14.88 -11.88 5.27
C GLY A 112 15.04 -12.55 3.90
N VAL A 113 13.96 -12.63 3.10
CA VAL A 113 13.94 -13.34 1.81
C VAL A 113 13.43 -12.45 0.69
N ILE A 114 12.45 -11.59 0.98
CA ILE A 114 11.78 -10.72 0.02
C ILE A 114 12.05 -9.27 0.43
N ARG A 115 12.55 -8.45 -0.50
CA ARG A 115 12.88 -7.04 -0.26
C ARG A 115 11.65 -6.22 0.15
N ASP A 116 10.55 -6.39 -0.60
CA ASP A 116 9.34 -5.58 -0.50
C ASP A 116 8.09 -6.47 -0.35
N PRO A 117 7.99 -7.24 0.75
CA PRO A 117 7.01 -8.32 0.86
C PRO A 117 5.56 -7.85 0.81
N GLN A 118 5.28 -6.63 1.27
CA GLN A 118 3.94 -6.04 1.21
C GLN A 118 3.52 -5.75 -0.23
N TYR A 119 4.41 -5.16 -1.03
CA TYR A 119 4.15 -4.87 -2.44
C TYR A 119 4.04 -6.16 -3.25
N VAL A 120 4.92 -7.13 -3.03
CA VAL A 120 4.83 -8.46 -3.65
C VAL A 120 3.50 -9.12 -3.32
N GLY A 121 3.11 -9.18 -2.05
CA GLY A 121 1.84 -9.77 -1.65
C GLY A 121 0.62 -9.05 -2.22
N SER A 122 0.68 -7.73 -2.32
CA SER A 122 -0.38 -6.92 -2.93
C SER A 122 -0.51 -7.14 -4.43
N VAL A 123 0.62 -7.21 -5.17
CA VAL A 123 0.63 -7.52 -6.61
C VAL A 123 0.12 -8.94 -6.87
N MET A 124 0.54 -9.94 -6.07
CA MET A 124 0.03 -11.31 -6.19
C MET A 124 -1.49 -11.37 -6.00
N SER A 125 -2.00 -10.65 -5.02
CA SER A 125 -3.45 -10.59 -4.74
C SER A 125 -4.23 -9.93 -5.89
N LEU A 126 -3.65 -8.91 -6.54
CA LEU A 126 -4.27 -8.26 -7.71
C LEU A 126 -4.27 -9.17 -8.95
N VAL A 127 -3.14 -9.84 -9.22
CA VAL A 127 -3.00 -10.78 -10.34
C VAL A 127 -3.96 -11.97 -10.19
N ALA A 128 -4.20 -12.42 -8.95
CA ALA A 128 -5.20 -13.45 -8.67
C ALA A 128 -6.61 -13.07 -9.17
N CYS A 129 -6.94 -11.78 -9.18
CA CYS A 129 -8.27 -11.27 -9.54
C CYS A 129 -8.46 -10.96 -11.04
N LEU A 130 -7.52 -11.34 -11.91
CA LEU A 130 -7.58 -11.06 -13.36
C LEU A 130 -8.81 -11.64 -14.06
N ALA A 131 -9.43 -12.69 -13.52
CA ALA A 131 -10.66 -13.25 -14.07
C ALA A 131 -11.89 -12.34 -13.94
N TRP A 132 -11.87 -11.37 -13.02
CA TRP A 132 -13.04 -10.52 -12.72
C TRP A 132 -12.88 -9.07 -13.12
N PHE A 133 -11.63 -8.59 -13.20
CA PHE A 133 -11.34 -7.19 -13.46
C PHE A 133 -10.50 -7.03 -14.73
N PRO A 134 -10.76 -5.98 -15.53
CA PRO A 134 -10.01 -5.78 -16.76
C PRO A 134 -8.52 -5.56 -16.49
N PHE A 135 -7.68 -6.21 -17.30
CA PHE A 135 -6.23 -6.24 -17.15
C PHE A 135 -5.62 -4.84 -17.00
N GLN A 136 -6.08 -3.84 -17.77
CA GLN A 136 -5.51 -2.49 -17.75
C GLN A 136 -5.59 -1.83 -16.36
N TYR A 137 -6.63 -2.07 -15.58
CA TYR A 137 -6.76 -1.47 -14.24
C TYR A 137 -5.92 -2.23 -13.20
N ILE A 138 -5.84 -3.55 -13.33
CA ILE A 138 -4.94 -4.38 -12.51
C ILE A 138 -3.48 -3.99 -12.76
N LEU A 139 -3.09 -3.85 -14.03
CA LEU A 139 -1.76 -3.40 -14.43
C LEU A 139 -1.48 -2.00 -13.87
N LEU A 140 -2.42 -1.06 -14.01
CA LEU A 140 -2.26 0.31 -13.51
C LEU A 140 -2.03 0.36 -12.00
N TRP A 141 -2.78 -0.46 -11.24
CA TRP A 141 -2.58 -0.59 -9.80
C TRP A 141 -1.20 -1.18 -9.48
N CYS A 142 -0.79 -2.25 -10.17
CA CYS A 142 0.54 -2.85 -9.99
C CYS A 142 1.66 -1.85 -10.28
N LEU A 143 1.53 -1.06 -11.34
CA LEU A 143 2.49 -0.01 -11.68
C LEU A 143 2.57 1.06 -10.60
N GLY A 144 1.44 1.44 -9.99
CA GLY A 144 1.45 2.35 -8.83
C GLY A 144 2.21 1.79 -7.63
N TYR A 145 2.07 0.49 -7.33
CA TYR A 145 2.85 -0.16 -6.28
C TYR A 145 4.35 -0.20 -6.62
N LEU A 146 4.71 -0.54 -7.86
CA LEU A 146 6.10 -0.53 -8.30
C LEU A 146 6.70 0.87 -8.26
N PHE A 147 5.93 1.89 -8.64
CA PHE A 147 6.33 3.29 -8.54
C PHE A 147 6.65 3.68 -7.10
N ILE A 148 5.75 3.40 -6.15
CA ILE A 148 5.99 3.73 -4.74
C ILE A 148 7.15 2.90 -4.18
N SER A 149 7.23 1.59 -4.45
CA SER A 149 8.37 0.76 -4.03
C SER A 149 9.71 1.32 -4.55
N PHE A 150 9.75 1.79 -5.80
CA PHE A 150 10.93 2.44 -6.37
C PHE A 150 11.27 3.76 -5.66
N VAL A 151 10.27 4.60 -5.39
CA VAL A 151 10.46 5.86 -4.64
C VAL A 151 10.99 5.56 -3.23
N GLU A 152 10.45 4.54 -2.57
CA GLU A 152 10.84 4.13 -1.22
C GLU A 152 12.23 3.51 -1.15
N SER A 153 12.67 2.86 -2.23
CA SER A 153 14.01 2.27 -2.32
C SER A 153 15.15 3.30 -2.26
N LYS A 154 14.84 4.59 -2.46
CA LYS A 154 15.79 5.72 -2.47
C LYS A 154 15.63 6.61 -1.24
N GLU A 155 15.56 6.01 -0.05
CA GLU A 155 15.44 6.79 1.19
C GLU A 155 16.75 7.54 1.51
N ASP A 156 16.63 8.86 1.74
CA ASP A 156 17.64 9.64 2.47
C ASP A 156 17.16 9.86 3.92
N PRO A 157 17.84 9.27 4.94
CA PRO A 157 17.50 9.46 6.35
C PRO A 157 17.49 10.92 6.82
N ALA A 158 18.24 11.82 6.18
CA ALA A 158 18.27 13.25 6.52
C ALA A 158 16.94 13.96 6.22
N THR A 159 16.11 13.38 5.35
CA THR A 159 14.81 13.95 4.95
C THR A 159 13.64 13.49 5.82
N ARG A 160 13.90 12.71 6.87
CA ARG A 160 12.86 12.29 7.84
C ARG A 160 12.33 13.50 8.62
N ALA A 161 11.05 13.46 8.96
CA ALA A 161 10.45 14.48 9.80
C ALA A 161 11.03 14.45 11.21
N LYS A 162 11.13 15.62 11.81
CA LYS A 162 11.44 15.78 13.23
C LYS A 162 10.12 15.75 14.01
N PRO A 163 10.00 14.92 15.05
CA PRO A 163 8.84 14.92 15.92
C PRO A 163 8.56 16.33 16.44
N LEU A 164 7.29 16.71 16.52
CA LEU A 164 6.91 17.95 17.17
C LEU A 164 7.19 17.80 18.66
N ALA A 165 8.13 18.60 19.18
CA ALA A 165 8.35 18.77 20.61
C ALA A 165 7.10 19.36 21.29
#